data_AF-A0A7C7PU58-F1
#
_entry.id   AF-A0A7C7PU58-F1
#
_cell.length_a   1.000
_cell.length_b   1.000
_cell.length_c   1.000
_cell.angle_alpha   90.00
_cell.angle_beta   90.00
_cell.angle_gamma   90.00
#
_symmetry.space_group_name_H-M   'P 1'
#
loop_
_entity.id
_entity.type
_entity.pdbx_description
1 polymer ?
#
loop_
_entity_poly.entity_id
_entity_poly.type
_entity_poly.pdbx_seq_one_letter_code
_entity_poly.pdbx_strand_id
1 'polypeptide(L)'
;LKALAKDLDVPVIALSQLSRAVEQREDKHPQLADLRESGSIEQDADVVMFIYREQYYAERAEPTQRDGEDDNKFHERLERWKERCERAYGKAEIIVAKQRHGPIGSREFSFDGDTTRFSDLIADDHLPEQF
;
A
#
# COMPACT_ATOMS: atom_id res chain seq x y z
N LEU A 1 -6.17 -16.39 19.01
CA LEU A 1 -5.34 -15.16 19.14
C LEU A 1 -6.03 -14.09 19.96
N LYS A 2 -7.24 -13.63 19.58
CA LYS A 2 -7.95 -12.57 20.31
C LYS A 2 -8.22 -12.88 21.80
N ALA A 3 -8.63 -14.12 22.12
CA ALA A 3 -8.80 -14.55 23.52
C ALA A 3 -7.48 -14.45 24.30
N LEU A 4 -6.41 -15.04 23.78
CA LEU A 4 -5.07 -14.98 24.39
C LEU A 4 -4.56 -13.54 24.60
N ALA A 5 -4.78 -12.64 23.62
CA ALA A 5 -4.41 -11.23 23.74
C ALA A 5 -5.14 -10.53 24.90
N LYS A 6 -6.43 -10.86 25.11
CA LYS A 6 -7.21 -10.35 26.23
C LYS A 6 -6.78 -10.96 27.56
N ASP A 7 -6.50 -12.26 27.58
CA ASP A 7 -6.14 -12.98 28.81
C ASP A 7 -4.77 -12.53 29.34
N LEU A 8 -3.83 -12.23 28.44
CA LEU A 8 -2.47 -11.77 28.78
C LEU A 8 -2.33 -10.25 28.84
N ASP A 9 -3.38 -9.49 28.51
CA ASP A 9 -3.39 -8.03 28.43
C ASP A 9 -2.21 -7.44 27.61
N VAL A 10 -1.95 -8.03 26.43
CA VAL A 10 -0.87 -7.59 25.53
C VAL A 10 -1.38 -7.39 24.10
N PRO A 11 -0.85 -6.38 23.37
CA PRO A 11 -1.14 -6.24 21.95
C PRO A 11 -0.49 -7.39 21.18
N VAL A 12 -1.30 -8.07 20.36
CA VAL A 12 -0.81 -9.13 19.47
C VAL A 12 -0.93 -8.65 18.03
N ILE A 13 0.21 -8.59 17.34
CA ILE A 13 0.28 -8.29 15.91
C ILE A 13 0.44 -9.61 15.16
N ALA A 14 -0.44 -9.86 14.21
CA ALA A 14 -0.33 -10.98 13.28
C ALA A 14 -0.19 -10.44 11.86
N LEU A 15 0.75 -11.00 11.11
CA LEU A 15 0.89 -10.73 9.68
C LEU A 15 0.11 -11.80 8.92
N SER A 16 -0.70 -11.38 7.95
CA SER A 16 -1.35 -12.29 7.02
C SER A 16 -0.98 -11.92 5.60
N GLN A 17 -0.70 -12.92 4.79
CA GLN A 17 -0.53 -12.75 3.36
C GLN A 17 -1.90 -12.65 2.70
N LEU A 18 -2.09 -11.65 1.82
CA LEU A 18 -3.31 -11.51 1.04
C LEU A 18 -3.43 -12.60 -0.02
N SER A 19 -4.67 -12.94 -0.35
CA SER A 19 -4.93 -13.80 -1.51
C SER A 19 -4.43 -13.15 -2.81
N ARG A 20 -4.06 -13.97 -3.81
CA ARG A 20 -3.65 -13.46 -5.13
C ARG A 20 -4.80 -12.80 -5.92
N ALA A 21 -6.03 -12.85 -5.42
CA ALA A 21 -7.18 -12.24 -6.09
C ALA A 21 -7.03 -10.71 -6.23
N VAL A 22 -6.32 -10.06 -5.31
CA VAL A 22 -5.95 -8.63 -5.42
C VAL A 22 -5.22 -8.33 -6.73
N GLU A 23 -4.38 -9.25 -7.19
CA GLU A 23 -3.58 -9.13 -8.41
C GLU A 23 -4.40 -9.30 -9.69
N GLN A 24 -5.67 -9.65 -9.63
CA GLN A 24 -6.54 -9.77 -10.81
C GLN A 24 -7.40 -8.53 -11.03
N ARG A 25 -7.55 -7.67 -10.01
CA ARG A 25 -8.34 -6.44 -10.10
C ARG A 25 -7.60 -5.36 -10.87
N GLU A 26 -8.32 -4.41 -11.48
CA GLU A 26 -7.70 -3.21 -12.04
C GLU A 26 -7.10 -2.36 -10.93
N ASP A 27 -7.90 -2.16 -9.87
CA ASP A 27 -7.45 -1.55 -8.64
C ASP A 27 -6.81 -2.59 -7.71
N LYS A 28 -5.50 -2.44 -7.50
CA LYS A 28 -4.67 -3.32 -6.68
C LYS A 28 -4.67 -2.93 -5.19
N HIS A 29 -5.47 -1.96 -4.77
CA HIS A 29 -5.57 -1.60 -3.37
C HIS A 29 -6.18 -2.76 -2.56
N PRO A 30 -5.50 -3.21 -1.48
CA PRO A 30 -6.01 -4.22 -0.59
C PRO A 30 -7.35 -3.83 0.05
N GLN A 31 -8.24 -4.80 0.18
CA GLN A 31 -9.53 -4.63 0.85
C GLN A 31 -9.77 -5.77 1.84
N LEU A 32 -10.70 -5.58 2.78
CA LEU A 32 -11.01 -6.60 3.81
C LEU A 32 -11.36 -7.97 3.23
N ALA A 33 -12.05 -8.01 2.08
CA ALA A 33 -12.38 -9.26 1.40
C ALA A 33 -11.15 -10.06 0.94
N ASP A 34 -9.97 -9.43 0.80
CA ASP A 34 -8.74 -10.13 0.44
C ASP A 34 -8.18 -10.97 1.60
N LEU A 35 -8.65 -10.73 2.83
CA LEU A 35 -8.36 -11.53 4.03
C LEU A 35 -9.35 -12.68 4.25
N ARG A 36 -10.30 -12.90 3.34
CA ARG A 36 -11.35 -13.92 3.51
C ARG A 36 -10.79 -15.34 3.67
N GLU A 37 -9.67 -15.63 3.03
CA GLU A 37 -8.95 -16.91 3.17
C GLU A 37 -8.24 -17.05 4.54
N SER A 38 -8.09 -15.96 5.28
CA SER A 38 -7.47 -15.93 6.61
C SER A 38 -8.44 -16.34 7.75
N GLY A 39 -9.62 -16.88 7.41
CA GLY A 39 -10.60 -17.36 8.38
C GLY A 39 -11.30 -16.23 9.14
N SER A 40 -11.36 -16.31 10.47
CA SER A 40 -12.10 -15.36 11.31
C SER A 40 -11.34 -14.06 11.61
N ILE A 41 -10.11 -13.88 11.10
CA ILE A 41 -9.25 -12.73 11.41
C ILE A 41 -9.91 -11.41 11.00
N GLU A 42 -10.58 -11.37 9.86
CA GLU A 42 -11.34 -10.19 9.40
C GLU A 42 -12.38 -9.74 10.42
N GLN A 43 -13.05 -10.68 11.09
CA GLN A 43 -14.13 -10.41 12.05
C GLN A 43 -13.59 -10.11 13.45
N ASP A 44 -12.61 -10.89 13.90
CA ASP A 44 -12.12 -10.89 15.28
C ASP A 44 -11.11 -9.79 15.59
N ALA A 45 -10.35 -9.32 14.59
CA ALA A 45 -9.37 -8.26 14.76
C ALA A 45 -10.04 -6.94 15.19
N ASP A 46 -9.39 -6.21 16.11
CA ASP A 46 -9.82 -4.85 16.48
C ASP A 46 -9.38 -3.83 15.43
N VAL A 47 -8.18 -4.03 14.89
CA VAL A 47 -7.55 -3.20 13.86
C VAL A 47 -7.08 -4.08 12.72
N VAL A 48 -7.33 -3.66 11.48
CA VAL A 48 -6.76 -4.27 10.27
C VAL A 48 -6.04 -3.18 9.50
N MET A 49 -4.76 -3.43 9.22
CA MET A 49 -3.93 -2.54 8.42
C MET A 49 -3.44 -3.26 7.17
N PHE A 50 -3.40 -2.55 6.06
CA PHE A 50 -2.75 -2.99 4.83
C PHE A 50 -1.57 -2.09 4.51
N ILE A 51 -0.60 -2.68 3.81
CA ILE A 51 0.52 -1.96 3.23
C ILE A 51 0.34 -2.03 1.72
N TYR A 52 0.34 -0.88 1.07
CA TYR A 52 0.24 -0.76 -0.38
C TYR A 52 1.42 0.05 -0.91
N ARG A 53 2.04 -0.42 -1.99
CA ARG A 53 3.18 0.25 -2.63
C ARG A 53 2.84 0.51 -4.09
N GLU A 54 2.39 1.73 -4.40
CA GLU A 54 2.02 2.07 -5.77
C GLU A 54 3.21 1.89 -6.73
N GLN A 55 4.44 2.23 -6.30
CA GLN A 55 5.66 2.10 -7.11
C GLN A 55 5.80 0.70 -7.71
N TYR A 56 5.57 -0.35 -6.91
CA TYR A 56 5.68 -1.74 -7.33
C TYR A 56 4.73 -2.09 -8.48
N TYR A 57 3.54 -1.50 -8.51
CA TYR A 57 2.55 -1.72 -9.56
C TYR A 57 2.78 -0.78 -10.76
N ALA A 58 3.18 0.46 -10.51
CA ALA A 58 3.46 1.45 -11.54
C ALA A 58 4.62 1.00 -12.42
N GLU A 59 5.75 0.56 -11.85
CA GLU A 59 6.93 0.11 -12.59
C GLU A 59 6.63 -1.07 -13.53
N ARG A 60 5.68 -1.94 -13.18
CA ARG A 60 5.28 -3.09 -14.00
C ARG A 60 4.24 -2.77 -15.05
N ALA A 61 3.64 -1.59 -14.98
CA ALA A 61 2.62 -1.12 -15.91
C ALA A 61 3.23 -0.28 -17.05
N GLU A 62 4.53 -0.46 -17.34
CA GLU A 62 5.23 0.26 -18.41
C GLU A 62 4.50 0.07 -19.75
N PRO A 63 4.08 1.18 -20.41
CA PRO A 63 3.35 1.09 -21.65
C PRO A 63 4.29 0.70 -22.79
N THR A 64 3.94 -0.35 -23.53
CA THR A 64 4.52 -0.64 -24.84
C THR A 64 3.71 0.02 -25.95
N GLN A 65 4.37 0.39 -27.06
CA GLN A 65 3.68 0.89 -28.24
C GLN A 65 2.79 -0.20 -28.82
N ARG A 66 1.52 0.12 -29.06
CA ARG A 66 0.56 -0.83 -29.64
C ARG A 66 0.57 -0.75 -31.16
N ASP A 67 0.25 -1.86 -31.83
CA ASP A 67 0.15 -1.90 -33.29
C ASP A 67 -0.89 -0.89 -33.80
N GLY A 68 -0.47 0.04 -34.67
CA GLY A 68 -1.33 1.08 -35.23
C GLY A 68 -1.65 2.24 -34.28
N GLU A 69 -1.00 2.33 -33.12
CA GLU A 69 -1.08 3.48 -32.22
C GLU A 69 -0.28 4.66 -32.76
N ASP A 70 -0.91 5.84 -32.80
CA ASP A 70 -0.25 7.09 -33.15
C ASP A 70 0.85 7.44 -32.14
N ASP A 71 1.99 7.92 -32.64
CA ASP A 71 3.15 8.24 -31.81
C ASP A 71 2.82 9.26 -30.71
N ASN A 72 1.92 10.23 -30.97
CA ASN A 72 1.53 11.19 -29.94
C ASN A 72 0.72 10.52 -28.82
N LYS A 73 -0.19 9.60 -29.16
CA LYS A 73 -0.97 8.84 -28.17
C LYS A 73 -0.09 7.95 -27.32
N PHE A 74 0.93 7.34 -27.93
CA PHE A 74 1.93 6.57 -27.21
C PHE A 74 2.74 7.46 -26.25
N HIS A 75 3.24 8.61 -26.72
CA HIS A 75 3.95 9.58 -25.88
C HIS A 75 3.11 10.07 -24.69
N GLU A 76 1.84 10.42 -24.89
CA GLU A 76 0.93 10.83 -23.80
C GLU A 76 0.72 9.74 -22.74
N ARG A 77 0.68 8.46 -23.16
CA ARG A 77 0.61 7.33 -22.21
C ARG A 77 1.91 7.17 -21.44
N LEU A 78 3.04 7.30 -22.13
CA LEU A 78 4.37 7.19 -21.53
C LEU A 78 4.63 8.30 -20.52
N GLU A 79 4.26 9.55 -20.82
CA GLU A 79 4.38 10.68 -19.89
C GLU A 79 3.54 10.46 -18.63
N ARG A 80 2.26 10.10 -18.78
CA ARG A 80 1.40 9.76 -17.61
C ARG A 80 1.97 8.63 -16.76
N TRP A 81 2.55 7.62 -17.40
CA TRP A 81 3.20 6.52 -16.68
C TRP A 81 4.43 7.00 -15.91
N LYS A 82 5.26 7.86 -16.51
CA LYS A 82 6.44 8.47 -15.84
C LYS A 82 6.03 9.31 -14.64
N GLU A 83 5.05 10.21 -14.81
CA GLU A 83 4.52 11.04 -13.72
C GLU A 83 3.99 10.18 -12.57
N ARG A 84 3.28 9.09 -12.90
CA ARG A 84 2.79 8.14 -11.89
C ARG A 84 3.94 7.44 -11.15
N CYS A 85 4.98 7.01 -11.87
CA CYS A 85 6.15 6.38 -11.26
C CYS A 85 6.89 7.36 -10.33
N GLU A 86 7.11 8.58 -10.79
CA GLU A 86 7.76 9.64 -10.00
C GLU A 86 6.97 9.95 -8.73
N ARG A 87 5.64 10.12 -8.84
CA ARG A 87 4.78 10.40 -7.70
C ARG A 87 4.82 9.30 -6.65
N ALA A 88 4.90 8.05 -7.09
CA ALA A 88 4.89 6.87 -6.23
C ALA A 88 6.28 6.48 -5.70
N TYR A 89 7.35 7.04 -6.27
CA TYR A 89 8.72 6.65 -5.97
C TYR A 89 9.07 6.86 -4.50
N GLY A 90 9.61 5.81 -3.87
CA GLY A 90 10.04 5.87 -2.47
C GLY A 90 8.89 6.06 -1.48
N LYS A 91 7.65 5.79 -1.89
CA LYS A 91 6.45 5.91 -1.05
C LYS A 91 5.75 4.58 -0.85
N ALA A 92 5.14 4.45 0.31
CA ALA A 92 4.19 3.40 0.62
C ALA A 92 3.00 3.98 1.36
N GLU A 93 1.82 3.42 1.13
CA GLU A 93 0.61 3.77 1.83
C GLU A 93 0.33 2.71 2.90
N ILE A 94 0.07 3.17 4.12
CA ILE A 94 -0.47 2.33 5.20
C ILE A 94 -1.96 2.66 5.34
N ILE A 95 -2.80 1.65 5.17
CA ILE A 95 -4.25 1.76 5.13
C ILE A 95 -4.83 1.11 6.39
N VAL A 96 -5.45 1.88 7.27
CA VAL A 96 -6.26 1.38 8.38
C VAL A 96 -7.66 1.06 7.84
N ALA A 97 -7.87 -0.18 7.41
CA ALA A 97 -9.11 -0.64 6.79
C ALA A 97 -10.21 -0.98 7.80
N LYS A 98 -9.84 -1.25 9.06
CA LYS A 98 -10.79 -1.52 10.15
C LYS A 98 -10.24 -0.97 11.46
N GLN A 99 -11.12 -0.34 12.25
CA GLN A 99 -10.83 0.05 13.63
C GLN A 99 -12.13 0.01 14.44
N ARG A 100 -12.26 -0.91 15.41
CA ARG A 100 -13.53 -1.12 16.18
C ARG A 100 -14.03 0.14 16.92
N HIS A 101 -13.13 1.03 17.33
CA HIS A 101 -13.45 2.22 18.13
C HIS A 101 -12.73 3.48 17.66
N GLY A 102 -12.62 3.67 16.35
CA GLY A 102 -12.00 4.88 15.83
C GLY A 102 -12.05 4.99 14.32
N PRO A 103 -11.40 6.02 13.76
CA PRO A 103 -11.47 6.30 12.34
C PRO A 103 -10.69 5.25 11.54
N ILE A 104 -11.18 5.01 10.32
CA ILE A 104 -10.43 4.36 9.25
C ILE A 104 -9.81 5.43 8.35
N GLY A 105 -8.83 5.04 7.55
CA GLY A 105 -8.19 5.94 6.60
C GLY A 105 -6.80 5.45 6.22
N SER A 106 -6.09 6.23 5.42
CA SER A 106 -4.74 5.89 4.99
C SER A 106 -3.79 7.07 5.14
N ARG A 107 -2.49 6.75 5.21
CA ARG A 107 -1.40 7.72 5.25
C ARG A 107 -0.22 7.22 4.42
N GLU A 108 0.46 8.16 3.78
CA GLU A 108 1.70 7.90 3.06
C GLU A 108 2.89 7.93 4.02
N PHE A 109 3.82 7.02 3.77
CA PHE A 109 5.10 6.84 4.47
C PHE A 109 6.21 6.81 3.43
N SER A 110 7.43 7.15 3.84
CA SER A 110 8.60 6.90 3.00
C SER A 110 8.98 5.42 3.08
N PHE A 111 9.37 4.86 1.94
CA PHE A 111 9.81 3.49 1.81
C PHE A 111 11.16 3.43 1.07
N ASP A 112 12.17 2.92 1.77
CA ASP A 112 13.50 2.62 1.23
C ASP A 112 13.52 1.16 0.75
N GLY A 113 13.63 0.97 -0.56
CA GLY A 113 13.62 -0.35 -1.20
C GLY A 113 14.89 -1.17 -0.98
N ASP A 114 16.04 -0.52 -0.76
CA ASP A 114 17.33 -1.20 -0.58
C ASP A 114 17.43 -1.84 0.80
N THR A 115 16.81 -1.21 1.80
CA THR A 115 16.81 -1.69 3.18
C THR A 115 15.47 -2.25 3.64
N THR A 116 14.44 -2.23 2.78
CA THR A 116 13.06 -2.63 3.10
C THR A 116 12.49 -1.91 4.33
N ARG A 117 12.82 -0.62 4.47
CA ARG A 117 12.51 0.19 5.66
C ARG A 117 11.39 1.17 5.38
N PHE A 118 10.44 1.24 6.31
CA PHE A 118 9.44 2.30 6.37
C PHE A 118 9.91 3.37 7.35
N SER A 119 9.71 4.63 6.99
CA SER A 119 9.93 5.78 7.88
C SER A 119 8.82 6.81 7.70
N ASP A 120 8.66 7.67 8.70
CA ASP A 120 7.74 8.80 8.59
C ASP A 120 8.08 9.60 7.34
N LEU A 121 7.05 9.94 6.57
CA LEU A 121 7.21 10.80 5.41
C LEU A 121 7.48 12.21 5.92
N ILE A 122 8.74 12.59 5.96
CA ILE A 122 9.13 13.98 6.21
C ILE A 122 8.73 14.75 4.95
N ALA A 123 7.70 15.59 5.05
CA ALA A 123 7.46 16.61 4.03
C ALA A 123 8.71 17.52 3.99
N ASP A 124 9.17 17.92 2.80
CA ASP A 124 10.39 18.73 2.58
C ASP A 124 10.50 19.98 3.49
N ASP A 125 9.42 20.42 4.14
CA ASP A 125 9.36 21.56 5.05
C ASP A 125 9.99 21.35 6.46
N HIS A 126 10.48 20.15 6.80
CA HIS A 126 11.08 19.86 8.12
C HIS A 126 12.50 19.29 8.06
N LEU A 127 13.35 19.85 7.21
CA LEU A 127 14.79 19.76 7.46
C LEU A 127 15.13 20.62 8.69
N PRO A 128 15.63 20.07 9.81
CA PRO A 128 16.20 20.90 10.85
C PRO A 128 17.35 21.70 10.24
N GLU A 129 17.38 23.02 10.48
CA GLU A 129 18.49 23.87 10.06
C GLU A 129 19.80 23.20 10.50
N GLN A 130 20.65 22.85 9.53
CA GLN A 130 21.98 22.35 9.81
C GLN A 130 22.74 23.48 10.51
N PHE A 131 23.06 23.28 11.79
CA PHE A 131 23.95 24.15 12.57
C PHE A 131 25.38 24.12 12.04
#